data_AF-A0A2D7HNG1-F1
#
_entry.id   AF-A0A2D7HNG1-F1
#
_cell.length_a   1.000
_cell.length_b   1.000
_cell.length_c   1.000
_cell.angle_alpha   90.00
_cell.angle_beta   90.00
_cell.angle_gamma   90.00
#
_symmetry.space_group_name_H-M   'P 1'
#
loop_
_entity.id
_entity.type
_entity.pdbx_description
1 polymer ?
#
loop_
_entity_poly.entity_id
_entity_poly.type
_entity_poly.pdbx_seq_one_letter_code
_entity_poly.pdbx_strand_id
1 'polypeptide(L)'
;MLATTKVYGCIAHPIDHVKAPTLFTSIFNKKKIDAIMIPIHVYPENLENVVNSLKLVRNFHGMTVTIPHKQSISKLCKKLDDDALFTGAVNWIKFDEHRNLIGNNFDGKGFINGFLGQNYILKDKRVCIFGAGGAAVAIAYALTDTNIKSLKIINRNVNKAFHLKEKLTIKHKSLSVDVSNVDNYILDDCDVIINATSLGLRDGDQIPFDVDKTTKNSIIADIIMQPKDTKLLKTAKNLGRSIHYGKYMIESQTDLVGQFLEIW
;
A
#
# COMPACT_ATOMS: atom_id res chain seq x y z
N MET A 1 29.58 24.84 7.11
CA MET A 1 28.63 23.88 6.50
C MET A 1 29.44 22.71 6.00
N LEU A 2 29.11 21.48 6.40
CA LEU A 2 29.76 20.25 5.93
C LEU A 2 28.84 19.56 4.91
N ALA A 3 29.40 18.84 3.95
CA ALA A 3 28.64 18.09 2.94
C ALA A 3 28.23 16.70 3.47
N THR A 4 27.52 16.67 4.60
CA THR A 4 27.13 15.43 5.32
C THR A 4 25.74 14.91 4.98
N THR A 5 24.99 15.64 4.14
CA THR A 5 23.59 15.34 3.84
C THR A 5 23.39 13.95 3.24
N LYS A 6 22.50 13.17 3.86
CA LYS A 6 22.05 11.86 3.37
C LYS A 6 21.03 12.04 2.24
N VAL A 7 21.13 11.23 1.20
CA VAL A 7 20.21 11.26 0.05
C VAL A 7 19.32 10.02 0.06
N TYR A 8 18.03 10.25 -0.08
CA TYR A 8 17.02 9.23 -0.36
C TYR A 8 16.38 9.48 -1.73
N GLY A 9 15.83 8.43 -2.33
CA GLY A 9 15.14 8.53 -3.63
C GLY A 9 13.64 8.23 -3.56
N CYS A 10 12.94 8.65 -4.60
CA CYS A 10 11.64 8.10 -5.00
C CYS A 10 11.74 7.69 -6.47
N ILE A 11 11.73 6.39 -6.76
CA ILE A 11 11.84 5.87 -8.12
C ILE A 11 10.48 5.50 -8.70
N ALA A 12 10.16 6.01 -9.89
CA ALA A 12 8.88 5.78 -10.57
C ALA A 12 8.96 5.98 -12.09
N HIS A 13 7.91 5.56 -12.79
CA HIS A 13 7.62 6.01 -14.14
C HIS A 13 6.10 6.00 -14.42
N PRO A 14 5.47 7.13 -14.79
CA PRO A 14 6.01 8.50 -14.74
C PRO A 14 6.26 8.97 -13.30
N ILE A 15 7.12 9.97 -13.10
CA ILE A 15 7.47 10.47 -11.74
C ILE A 15 6.59 11.64 -11.28
N ASP A 16 5.97 12.40 -12.19
CA ASP A 16 5.41 13.74 -11.89
C ASP A 16 4.29 13.77 -10.84
N HIS A 17 3.65 12.64 -10.58
CA HIS A 17 2.52 12.52 -9.66
C HIS A 17 2.94 12.09 -8.23
N VAL A 18 4.22 11.77 -8.00
CA VAL A 18 4.66 11.26 -6.69
C VAL A 18 4.82 12.38 -5.68
N LYS A 19 4.31 12.15 -4.46
CA LYS A 19 4.37 13.13 -3.35
C LYS A 19 5.47 12.84 -2.32
N ALA A 20 6.09 11.66 -2.39
CA ALA A 20 7.05 11.20 -1.38
C ALA A 20 8.26 12.13 -1.22
N PRO A 21 8.91 12.67 -2.28
CA PRO A 21 10.05 13.59 -2.13
C PRO A 21 9.75 14.80 -1.25
N THR A 22 8.61 15.46 -1.51
CA THR A 22 8.17 16.63 -0.74
C THR A 22 7.80 16.25 0.70
N LEU A 23 7.06 15.15 0.88
CA LEU A 23 6.62 14.67 2.19
C LEU A 23 7.83 14.32 3.09
N PHE A 24 8.72 13.45 2.62
CA PHE A 24 9.85 12.97 3.41
C PHE A 24 10.89 14.05 3.68
N THR A 25 11.18 14.93 2.71
CA THR A 25 12.07 16.07 2.96
C THR A 25 11.50 17.00 4.05
N SER A 26 10.18 17.23 4.06
CA SER A 26 9.52 17.98 5.15
C SER A 26 9.66 17.28 6.51
N ILE A 27 9.53 15.95 6.55
CA ILE A 27 9.69 15.14 7.77
C ILE A 27 11.13 15.18 8.28
N PHE A 28 12.13 15.03 7.39
CA PHE A 28 13.55 15.13 7.75
C PHE A 28 13.86 16.49 8.39
N ASN A 29 13.38 17.58 7.78
CA ASN A 29 13.54 18.92 8.32
C ASN A 29 12.90 19.07 9.71
N LYS A 30 11.66 18.59 9.89
CA LYS A 30 10.95 18.64 11.19
C LYS A 30 11.66 17.83 12.28
N LYS A 31 12.24 16.68 11.92
CA LYS A 31 12.99 15.80 12.84
C LYS A 31 14.47 16.21 12.98
N LYS A 32 14.91 17.30 12.34
CA LYS A 32 16.30 17.78 12.33
C LYS A 32 17.30 16.72 11.83
N ILE A 33 16.90 15.93 10.83
CA ILE A 33 17.73 14.94 10.16
C ILE A 33 18.36 15.60 8.94
N ASP A 34 19.69 15.57 8.82
CA ASP A 34 20.44 16.08 7.65
C ASP A 34 20.25 15.14 6.45
N ALA A 35 19.07 15.20 5.84
CA ALA A 35 18.68 14.36 4.72
C ALA A 35 17.71 15.06 3.75
N ILE A 36 17.78 14.65 2.49
CA ILE A 36 16.82 15.03 1.43
C ILE A 36 16.30 13.81 0.71
N MET A 37 15.09 13.90 0.14
CA MET A 37 14.60 12.92 -0.82
C MET A 37 14.41 13.55 -2.19
N ILE A 38 14.96 12.90 -3.22
CA ILE A 38 14.87 13.35 -4.62
C ILE A 38 13.97 12.45 -5.47
N PRO A 39 13.24 12.98 -6.46
CA PRO A 39 12.61 12.16 -7.49
C PRO A 39 13.66 11.54 -8.42
N ILE A 40 13.46 10.28 -8.82
CA ILE A 40 14.32 9.56 -9.77
C ILE A 40 13.41 8.93 -10.83
N HIS A 41 13.34 9.57 -12.00
CA HIS A 41 12.51 9.09 -13.11
C HIS A 41 13.27 8.03 -13.91
N VAL A 42 12.78 6.78 -13.88
CA VAL A 42 13.50 5.66 -14.48
C VAL A 42 12.55 4.80 -15.29
N TYR A 43 12.85 4.62 -16.57
CA TYR A 43 12.12 3.67 -17.41
C TYR A 43 12.36 2.21 -16.95
N PRO A 44 11.38 1.29 -17.07
CA PRO A 44 11.48 -0.10 -16.61
C PRO A 44 12.77 -0.82 -17.03
N GLU A 45 13.20 -0.64 -18.28
CA GLU A 45 14.39 -1.24 -18.88
C GLU A 45 15.71 -0.76 -18.27
N ASN A 46 15.70 0.37 -17.55
CA ASN A 46 16.90 0.92 -16.92
C ASN A 46 16.96 0.70 -15.41
N LEU A 47 15.93 0.10 -14.82
CA LEU A 47 15.82 -0.06 -13.36
C LEU A 47 17.07 -0.72 -12.76
N GLU A 48 17.50 -1.85 -13.31
CA GLU A 48 18.64 -2.60 -12.78
C GLU A 48 19.94 -1.81 -12.85
N ASN A 49 20.21 -1.17 -13.99
CA ASN A 49 21.42 -0.35 -14.18
C ASN A 49 21.46 0.84 -13.21
N VAL A 50 20.33 1.52 -13.02
CA VAL A 50 20.22 2.64 -12.07
C VAL A 50 20.43 2.15 -10.64
N VAL A 51 19.79 1.05 -10.24
CA VAL A 51 19.94 0.49 -8.89
C VAL A 51 21.38 0.06 -8.62
N ASN A 52 22.03 -0.60 -9.59
CA ASN A 52 23.43 -0.99 -9.48
C ASN A 52 24.36 0.22 -9.39
N SER A 53 24.05 1.32 -10.09
CA SER A 53 24.80 2.57 -9.96
C SER A 53 24.61 3.21 -8.58
N LEU A 54 23.38 3.22 -8.05
CA LEU A 54 23.08 3.78 -6.72
C LEU A 54 23.74 3.00 -5.59
N LYS A 55 24.04 1.69 -5.75
CA LYS A 55 24.87 0.94 -4.79
C LYS A 55 26.25 1.56 -4.60
N LEU A 56 26.81 2.19 -5.63
CA LEU A 56 28.14 2.82 -5.60
C LEU A 56 28.14 4.19 -4.88
N VAL A 57 26.98 4.85 -4.79
CA VAL A 57 26.84 6.18 -4.19
C VAL A 57 26.72 6.08 -2.67
N ARG A 58 27.79 6.41 -1.95
CA ARG A 58 27.92 6.13 -0.50
C ARG A 58 26.98 6.93 0.40
N ASN A 59 26.58 8.15 0.01
CA ASN A 59 25.61 8.95 0.75
C ASN A 59 24.16 8.71 0.30
N PHE A 60 23.90 7.72 -0.57
CA PHE A 60 22.55 7.33 -0.96
C PHE A 60 22.09 6.13 -0.11
N HIS A 61 21.08 6.34 0.73
CA HIS A 61 20.75 5.41 1.83
C HIS A 61 19.52 4.53 1.58
N GLY A 62 18.64 4.91 0.67
CA GLY A 62 17.44 4.14 0.37
C GLY A 62 16.50 4.89 -0.56
N MET A 63 15.42 4.24 -0.96
CA MET A 63 14.39 4.89 -1.76
C MET A 63 13.03 4.25 -1.56
N THR A 64 11.99 5.06 -1.73
CA THR A 64 10.67 4.51 -2.04
C THR A 64 10.60 4.10 -3.50
N VAL A 65 9.86 3.02 -3.77
CA VAL A 65 9.67 2.45 -5.09
C VAL A 65 8.18 2.43 -5.39
N THR A 66 7.79 2.96 -6.54
CA THR A 66 6.40 2.92 -6.98
C THR A 66 6.27 2.37 -8.40
N ILE A 67 5.06 2.43 -8.94
CA ILE A 67 4.72 1.92 -10.27
C ILE A 67 5.71 2.45 -11.31
N PRO A 68 6.20 1.59 -12.23
CA PRO A 68 5.91 0.16 -12.39
C PRO A 68 6.92 -0.78 -11.70
N HIS A 69 7.81 -0.25 -10.86
CA HIS A 69 9.05 -0.93 -10.46
C HIS A 69 8.92 -1.89 -9.27
N LYS A 70 7.81 -1.86 -8.52
CA LYS A 70 7.67 -2.57 -7.23
C LYS A 70 7.96 -4.08 -7.30
N GLN A 71 7.58 -4.75 -8.39
CA GLN A 71 7.83 -6.19 -8.57
C GLN A 71 9.21 -6.49 -9.15
N SER A 72 9.78 -5.59 -9.95
CA SER A 72 11.09 -5.78 -10.54
C SER A 72 12.19 -5.54 -9.51
N ILE A 73 12.04 -4.51 -8.67
CA ILE A 73 13.00 -4.20 -7.61
C ILE A 73 13.09 -5.33 -6.56
N SER A 74 11.99 -6.06 -6.30
CA SER A 74 11.99 -7.15 -5.31
C SER A 74 12.93 -8.28 -5.71
N LYS A 75 13.11 -8.52 -7.01
CA LYS A 75 14.05 -9.50 -7.57
C LYS A 75 15.51 -9.06 -7.43
N LEU A 76 15.76 -7.76 -7.32
CA LEU A 76 17.10 -7.18 -7.14
C LEU A 76 17.51 -7.09 -5.66
N CYS A 77 16.57 -7.32 -4.74
CA CYS A 77 16.84 -7.30 -3.30
C CYS A 77 17.56 -8.58 -2.88
N LYS A 78 18.63 -8.43 -2.10
CA LYS A 78 19.34 -9.54 -1.48
C LYS A 78 18.53 -10.15 -0.35
N LYS A 79 17.79 -9.30 0.37
CA LYS A 79 16.90 -9.68 1.47
C LYS A 79 15.56 -8.99 1.29
N LEU A 80 14.49 -9.73 1.50
CA LEU A 80 13.13 -9.21 1.61
C LEU A 80 12.63 -9.45 3.04
N ASP A 81 12.02 -8.43 3.63
CA ASP A 81 11.25 -8.59 4.86
C ASP A 81 9.90 -9.25 4.56
N ASP A 82 9.21 -9.72 5.61
CA ASP A 82 8.03 -10.59 5.50
C ASP A 82 6.92 -10.03 4.61
N ASP A 83 6.63 -8.72 4.68
CA ASP A 83 5.57 -8.11 3.88
C ASP A 83 5.95 -8.09 2.38
N ALA A 84 7.21 -7.80 2.06
CA ALA A 84 7.69 -7.87 0.67
C ALA A 84 7.78 -9.31 0.15
N LEU A 85 8.21 -10.25 1.00
CA LEU A 85 8.24 -11.67 0.65
C LEU A 85 6.84 -12.20 0.34
N PHE A 86 5.85 -11.85 1.17
CA PHE A 86 4.47 -12.27 0.95
C PHE A 86 3.88 -11.64 -0.31
N THR A 87 4.05 -10.33 -0.49
CA THR A 87 3.45 -9.59 -1.60
C THR A 87 4.17 -9.79 -2.94
N GLY A 88 5.45 -10.21 -2.90
CA GLY A 88 6.33 -10.27 -4.07
C GLY A 88 6.68 -8.87 -4.62
N ALA A 89 6.38 -7.81 -3.87
CA ALA A 89 6.52 -6.43 -4.28
C ALA A 89 7.20 -5.64 -3.16
N VAL A 90 7.96 -4.63 -3.53
CA VAL A 90 8.70 -3.77 -2.59
C VAL A 90 8.34 -2.32 -2.90
N ASN A 91 7.94 -1.57 -1.87
CA ASN A 91 7.67 -0.14 -1.98
C ASN A 91 8.72 0.73 -1.27
N TRP A 92 9.66 0.10 -0.57
CA TRP A 92 10.78 0.74 0.12
C TRP A 92 12.01 -0.15 0.17
N ILE A 93 13.17 0.43 -0.11
CA ILE A 93 14.47 -0.23 0.03
C ILE A 93 15.42 0.59 0.90
N LYS A 94 16.34 -0.11 1.56
CA LYS A 94 17.57 0.43 2.14
C LYS A 94 18.78 -0.37 1.68
N PHE A 95 19.96 0.21 1.87
CA PHE A 95 21.21 -0.51 1.69
C PHE A 95 21.75 -0.96 3.05
N ASP A 96 22.22 -2.20 3.14
CA ASP A 96 23.01 -2.65 4.28
C ASP A 96 24.46 -2.10 4.23
N GLU A 97 25.27 -2.47 5.22
CA GLU A 97 26.69 -2.07 5.31
C GLU A 97 27.54 -2.52 4.11
N HIS A 98 27.16 -3.64 3.49
CA HIS A 98 27.78 -4.21 2.29
C HIS A 98 27.17 -3.70 0.98
N ARG A 99 26.23 -2.74 1.05
CA ARG A 99 25.49 -2.19 -0.10
C ARG A 99 24.59 -3.20 -0.82
N ASN A 100 24.17 -4.25 -0.13
CA ASN A 100 23.07 -5.08 -0.60
C ASN A 100 21.72 -4.38 -0.38
N LEU A 101 20.77 -4.63 -1.27
CA LEU A 101 19.40 -4.13 -1.12
C LEU A 101 18.62 -4.98 -0.14
N ILE A 102 18.03 -4.31 0.85
CA ILE A 102 16.98 -4.86 1.70
C ILE A 102 15.68 -4.18 1.30
N GLY A 103 14.65 -4.95 0.96
CA GLY A 103 13.36 -4.45 0.52
C GLY A 103 12.22 -4.83 1.45
N ASN A 104 11.28 -3.90 1.65
CA ASN A 104 10.03 -4.18 2.34
C ASN A 104 8.82 -3.53 1.64
N ASN A 105 7.61 -3.92 2.04
CA ASN A 105 6.35 -3.40 1.53
C ASN A 105 5.46 -2.88 2.68
N PHE A 106 5.30 -1.57 2.74
CA PHE A 106 4.51 -0.90 3.78
C PHE A 106 3.09 -0.53 3.32
N ASP A 107 2.66 -0.89 2.11
CA ASP A 107 1.33 -0.54 1.61
C ASP A 107 0.23 -1.09 2.54
N GLY A 108 0.33 -2.37 2.91
CA GLY A 108 -0.67 -3.04 3.76
C GLY A 108 -0.73 -2.45 5.17
N LYS A 109 0.40 -2.49 5.89
CA LYS A 109 0.50 -1.93 7.25
C LYS A 109 0.19 -0.43 7.29
N GLY A 110 0.57 0.31 6.25
CA GLY A 110 0.20 1.72 6.09
C GLY A 110 -1.30 1.94 6.06
N PHE A 111 -2.03 1.14 5.27
CA PHE A 111 -3.49 1.18 5.23
C PHE A 111 -4.09 0.84 6.61
N ILE A 112 -3.65 -0.24 7.25
CA ILE A 112 -4.14 -0.65 8.58
C ILE A 112 -3.89 0.43 9.63
N ASN A 113 -2.67 0.96 9.71
CA ASN A 113 -2.33 2.02 10.65
C ASN A 113 -3.13 3.29 10.38
N GLY A 114 -3.36 3.64 9.11
CA GLY A 114 -4.22 4.74 8.73
C GLY A 114 -5.66 4.53 9.19
N PHE A 115 -6.18 3.32 9.00
CA PHE A 115 -7.53 2.94 9.41
C PHE A 115 -7.72 3.03 10.93
N LEU A 116 -6.79 2.46 11.69
CA LEU A 116 -6.78 2.52 13.16
C LEU A 116 -6.56 3.95 13.68
N GLY A 117 -5.71 4.74 13.01
CA GLY A 117 -5.47 6.16 13.34
C GLY A 117 -6.67 7.07 13.10
N GLN A 118 -7.72 6.58 12.41
CA GLN A 118 -9.02 7.24 12.32
C GLN A 118 -10.01 6.73 13.40
N ASN A 119 -9.52 6.03 14.42
CA ASN A 119 -10.30 5.44 15.51
C ASN A 119 -11.30 4.36 15.05
N TYR A 120 -11.10 3.77 13.88
CA TYR A 120 -11.89 2.61 13.46
C TYR A 120 -11.35 1.33 14.09
N ILE A 121 -12.25 0.34 14.27
CA ILE A 121 -11.93 -0.95 14.90
C ILE A 121 -12.04 -2.06 13.83
N LEU A 122 -11.01 -2.89 13.71
CA LEU A 122 -10.97 -4.06 12.83
C LEU A 122 -11.23 -5.39 13.55
N LYS A 123 -10.96 -5.46 14.86
CA LYS A 123 -11.18 -6.67 15.65
C LYS A 123 -12.63 -7.14 15.53
N ASP A 124 -12.81 -8.43 15.28
CA ASP A 124 -14.10 -9.11 15.10
C ASP A 124 -14.97 -8.58 13.94
N LYS A 125 -14.40 -7.76 13.04
CA LYS A 125 -15.11 -7.25 11.85
C LYS A 125 -15.04 -8.21 10.67
N ARG A 126 -16.12 -8.21 9.88
CA ARG A 126 -16.18 -8.86 8.56
C ARG A 126 -15.73 -7.85 7.52
N VAL A 127 -14.58 -8.12 6.89
CA VAL A 127 -13.95 -7.20 5.95
C VAL A 127 -14.11 -7.71 4.53
N CYS A 128 -14.46 -6.83 3.61
CA CYS A 128 -14.51 -7.12 2.19
C CYS A 128 -13.51 -6.26 1.41
N ILE A 129 -12.71 -6.87 0.54
CA ILE A 129 -11.78 -6.17 -0.35
C ILE A 129 -12.22 -6.42 -1.80
N PHE A 130 -12.44 -5.33 -2.53
CA PHE A 130 -12.53 -5.33 -3.98
C PHE A 130 -11.14 -5.18 -4.58
N GLY A 131 -10.68 -6.21 -5.27
CA GLY A 131 -9.38 -6.29 -5.92
C GLY A 131 -8.51 -7.44 -5.41
N ALA A 132 -7.64 -7.92 -6.28
CA ALA A 132 -6.56 -8.87 -5.97
C ALA A 132 -5.24 -8.43 -6.62
N GLY A 133 -5.04 -7.11 -6.75
CA GLY A 133 -3.79 -6.48 -7.21
C GLY A 133 -2.79 -6.26 -6.07
N GLY A 134 -1.62 -5.68 -6.38
CA GLY A 134 -0.52 -5.55 -5.40
C GLY A 134 -0.91 -4.89 -4.07
N ALA A 135 -1.65 -3.78 -4.11
CA ALA A 135 -2.14 -3.11 -2.90
C ALA A 135 -3.17 -3.98 -2.15
N ALA A 136 -4.10 -4.62 -2.86
CA ALA A 136 -5.09 -5.52 -2.26
C ALA A 136 -4.42 -6.72 -1.57
N VAL A 137 -3.39 -7.31 -2.20
CA VAL A 137 -2.58 -8.40 -1.61
C VAL A 137 -1.89 -7.93 -0.33
N ALA A 138 -1.29 -6.74 -0.34
CA ALA A 138 -0.63 -6.16 0.83
C ALA A 138 -1.62 -5.89 1.98
N ILE A 139 -2.78 -5.31 1.68
CA ILE A 139 -3.83 -5.02 2.66
C ILE A 139 -4.42 -6.33 3.22
N ALA A 140 -4.76 -7.29 2.36
CA ALA A 140 -5.30 -8.57 2.77
C ALA A 140 -4.33 -9.32 3.70
N TYR A 141 -3.02 -9.23 3.42
CA TYR A 141 -1.99 -9.77 4.28
C TYR A 141 -1.92 -9.01 5.61
N ALA A 142 -1.85 -7.68 5.61
CA ALA A 142 -1.80 -6.91 6.86
C ALA A 142 -3.04 -7.09 7.75
N LEU A 143 -4.21 -7.39 7.17
CA LEU A 143 -5.43 -7.68 7.92
C LEU A 143 -5.32 -8.95 8.78
N THR A 144 -4.46 -9.92 8.42
CA THR A 144 -4.34 -11.17 9.17
C THR A 144 -3.81 -10.94 10.59
N ASP A 145 -3.10 -9.84 10.82
CA ASP A 145 -2.57 -9.44 12.12
C ASP A 145 -3.56 -8.59 12.95
N THR A 146 -4.79 -8.40 12.48
CA THR A 146 -5.78 -7.47 13.10
C THR A 146 -6.95 -8.15 13.81
N ASN A 147 -6.96 -9.49 13.88
CA ASN A 147 -8.04 -10.29 14.48
C ASN A 147 -9.43 -9.98 13.88
N ILE A 148 -9.50 -9.79 12.56
CA ILE A 148 -10.79 -9.72 11.85
C ILE A 148 -11.52 -11.05 11.93
N LYS A 149 -12.86 -11.00 11.88
CA LYS A 149 -13.71 -12.19 11.93
C LYS A 149 -13.64 -13.00 10.63
N SER A 150 -13.67 -12.31 9.49
CA SER A 150 -13.55 -12.93 8.17
C SER A 150 -13.11 -11.92 7.12
N LEU A 151 -12.55 -12.43 6.03
CA LEU A 151 -12.15 -11.67 4.85
C LEU A 151 -12.88 -12.18 3.61
N LYS A 152 -13.58 -11.31 2.88
CA LYS A 152 -14.18 -11.59 1.58
C LYS A 152 -13.39 -10.88 0.49
N ILE A 153 -12.85 -11.62 -0.47
CA ILE A 153 -12.06 -11.08 -1.59
C ILE A 153 -12.90 -11.14 -2.86
N ILE A 154 -13.21 -9.97 -3.42
CA ILE A 154 -14.02 -9.85 -4.64
C ILE A 154 -13.12 -9.36 -5.76
N ASN A 155 -13.03 -10.10 -6.86
CA ASN A 155 -12.20 -9.69 -7.99
C ASN A 155 -12.79 -10.16 -9.33
N ARG A 156 -12.66 -9.32 -10.36
CA ARG A 156 -13.13 -9.65 -11.73
C ARG A 156 -12.50 -10.94 -12.26
N ASN A 157 -11.20 -11.11 -12.01
CA ASN A 157 -10.53 -12.39 -12.26
C ASN A 157 -10.54 -13.19 -10.96
N VAL A 158 -11.50 -14.09 -10.82
CA VAL A 158 -11.72 -14.87 -9.60
C VAL A 158 -10.50 -15.75 -9.24
N ASN A 159 -9.74 -16.23 -10.23
CA ASN A 159 -8.55 -17.05 -10.01
C ASN A 159 -7.46 -16.29 -9.24
N LYS A 160 -7.31 -14.97 -9.48
CA LYS A 160 -6.38 -14.14 -8.68
C LYS A 160 -6.80 -14.05 -7.21
N ALA A 161 -8.10 -13.99 -6.94
CA ALA A 161 -8.62 -13.96 -5.58
C ALA A 161 -8.48 -15.32 -4.88
N PHE A 162 -8.70 -16.43 -5.60
CA PHE A 162 -8.42 -17.78 -5.08
C PHE A 162 -6.95 -17.97 -4.72
N HIS A 163 -6.02 -17.56 -5.60
CA HIS A 163 -4.60 -17.64 -5.32
C HIS A 163 -4.20 -16.82 -4.08
N LEU A 164 -4.78 -15.63 -3.91
CA LEU A 164 -4.57 -14.84 -2.70
C LEU A 164 -5.12 -15.54 -1.45
N LYS A 165 -6.33 -16.11 -1.53
CA LYS A 165 -6.91 -16.92 -0.45
C LYS A 165 -5.99 -18.07 -0.05
N GLU A 166 -5.48 -18.86 -1.00
CA GLU A 166 -4.55 -19.96 -0.72
C GLU A 166 -3.30 -19.48 0.04
N LYS A 167 -2.67 -18.40 -0.43
CA LYS A 167 -1.50 -17.81 0.23
C LYS A 167 -1.80 -17.35 1.66
N LEU A 168 -2.96 -16.74 1.88
CA LEU A 168 -3.39 -16.30 3.22
C LEU A 168 -3.67 -17.49 4.13
N THR A 169 -4.37 -18.52 3.65
CA THR A 169 -4.73 -19.72 4.43
C THR A 169 -3.49 -20.52 4.85
N ILE A 170 -2.46 -20.59 4.02
CA ILE A 170 -1.18 -21.23 4.38
C ILE A 170 -0.56 -20.55 5.61
N LYS A 171 -0.62 -19.21 5.68
CA LYS A 171 0.02 -18.43 6.72
C LYS A 171 -0.86 -18.21 7.96
N HIS A 172 -2.18 -18.14 7.79
CA HIS A 172 -3.17 -17.89 8.85
C HIS A 172 -4.36 -18.84 8.70
N LYS A 173 -4.19 -20.08 9.19
CA LYS A 173 -5.19 -21.16 9.04
C LYS A 173 -6.55 -20.88 9.68
N SER A 174 -6.59 -20.04 10.70
CA SER A 174 -7.82 -19.71 11.44
C SER A 174 -8.66 -18.62 10.79
N LEU A 175 -8.11 -17.85 9.85
CA LEU A 175 -8.86 -16.79 9.19
C LEU A 175 -9.81 -17.39 8.15
N SER A 176 -11.11 -17.14 8.33
CA SER A 176 -12.12 -17.43 7.32
C SER A 176 -11.94 -16.47 6.14
N VAL A 177 -11.61 -17.02 4.97
CA VAL A 177 -11.43 -16.26 3.73
C VAL A 177 -12.38 -16.79 2.66
N ASP A 178 -13.22 -15.92 2.13
CA ASP A 178 -14.14 -16.21 1.03
C ASP A 178 -13.76 -15.44 -0.23
N VAL A 179 -14.14 -15.99 -1.38
CA VAL A 179 -13.84 -15.43 -2.69
C VAL A 179 -15.13 -15.33 -3.50
N SER A 180 -15.31 -14.21 -4.20
CA SER A 180 -16.44 -14.02 -5.08
C SER A 180 -16.05 -13.25 -6.35
N ASN A 181 -16.86 -13.38 -7.40
CA ASN A 181 -16.73 -12.58 -8.61
C ASN A 181 -17.47 -11.25 -8.42
N VAL A 182 -17.05 -10.20 -9.14
CA VAL A 182 -17.75 -8.90 -9.18
C VAL A 182 -19.18 -9.00 -9.69
N ASP A 183 -19.54 -10.06 -10.42
CA ASP A 183 -20.91 -10.23 -10.92
C ASP A 183 -21.84 -10.94 -9.92
N ASN A 184 -21.29 -11.55 -8.85
CA ASN A 184 -22.06 -12.29 -7.86
C ASN A 184 -21.44 -12.19 -6.47
N TYR A 185 -21.86 -11.16 -5.72
CA TYR A 185 -21.41 -10.92 -4.35
C TYR A 185 -22.54 -10.34 -3.48
N ILE A 186 -22.37 -10.46 -2.16
CA ILE A 186 -23.28 -9.92 -1.14
C ILE A 186 -22.45 -9.11 -0.13
N LEU A 187 -22.95 -7.92 0.25
CA LEU A 187 -22.28 -6.97 1.17
C LEU A 187 -23.08 -6.66 2.45
N ASP A 188 -24.27 -7.23 2.61
CA ASP A 188 -25.17 -6.97 3.76
C ASP A 188 -24.64 -7.52 5.09
N ASP A 189 -23.55 -8.27 5.03
CA ASP A 189 -22.84 -8.87 6.15
C ASP A 189 -21.44 -8.26 6.35
N CYS A 190 -21.09 -7.18 5.63
CA CYS A 190 -19.74 -6.61 5.69
C CYS A 190 -19.70 -5.34 6.55
N ASP A 191 -18.81 -5.31 7.52
CA ASP A 191 -18.61 -4.16 8.42
C ASP A 191 -17.64 -3.14 7.82
N VAL A 192 -16.67 -3.59 7.03
CA VAL A 192 -15.69 -2.75 6.32
C VAL A 192 -15.60 -3.20 4.87
N ILE A 193 -15.75 -2.29 3.91
CA ILE A 193 -15.63 -2.58 2.48
C ILE A 193 -14.56 -1.67 1.89
N ILE A 194 -13.55 -2.27 1.26
CA ILE A 194 -12.34 -1.60 0.79
C ILE A 194 -12.26 -1.72 -0.74
N ASN A 195 -12.27 -0.58 -1.44
CA ASN A 195 -11.83 -0.54 -2.83
C ASN A 195 -10.30 -0.54 -2.88
N ALA A 196 -9.73 -1.64 -3.34
CA ALA A 196 -8.31 -1.78 -3.63
C ALA A 196 -8.04 -1.98 -5.14
N THR A 197 -8.98 -1.55 -5.99
CA THR A 197 -8.85 -1.56 -7.45
C THR A 197 -8.38 -0.20 -7.99
N SER A 198 -8.25 -0.09 -9.31
CA SER A 198 -8.01 1.19 -9.99
C SER A 198 -9.30 1.95 -10.33
N LEU A 199 -10.50 1.39 -10.06
CA LEU A 199 -11.77 2.05 -10.38
C LEU A 199 -11.97 3.27 -9.47
N GLY A 200 -12.10 4.43 -10.09
CA GLY A 200 -12.20 5.74 -9.43
C GLY A 200 -10.94 6.60 -9.61
N LEU A 201 -9.92 6.08 -10.29
CA LEU A 201 -8.67 6.79 -10.57
C LEU A 201 -8.82 7.72 -11.78
N ARG A 202 -9.63 7.32 -12.77
CA ARG A 202 -9.87 8.08 -14.00
C ARG A 202 -11.26 8.67 -14.01
N ASP A 203 -11.39 9.82 -14.66
CA ASP A 203 -12.69 10.41 -14.93
C ASP A 203 -13.53 9.45 -15.78
N GLY A 204 -14.79 9.26 -15.38
CA GLY A 204 -15.71 8.32 -16.02
C GLY A 204 -15.65 6.88 -15.49
N ASP A 205 -14.70 6.53 -14.61
CA ASP A 205 -14.68 5.21 -13.98
C ASP A 205 -16.00 4.91 -13.24
N GLN A 206 -16.42 3.65 -13.33
CA GLN A 206 -17.56 3.14 -12.58
C GLN A 206 -17.23 3.03 -11.09
N ILE A 207 -18.27 3.05 -10.26
CA ILE A 207 -18.11 2.74 -8.83
C ILE A 207 -17.85 1.22 -8.72
N PRO A 208 -16.86 0.77 -7.92
CA PRO A 208 -16.47 -0.64 -7.86
C PRO A 208 -17.55 -1.57 -7.30
N PHE A 209 -18.49 -1.03 -6.52
CA PHE A 209 -19.62 -1.78 -5.96
C PHE A 209 -20.79 -0.88 -5.62
N ASP A 210 -21.96 -1.49 -5.47
CA ASP A 210 -23.18 -0.80 -5.09
C ASP A 210 -23.20 -0.53 -3.58
N VAL A 211 -23.14 0.75 -3.22
CA VAL A 211 -23.09 1.18 -1.80
C VAL A 211 -24.43 1.00 -1.11
N ASP A 212 -25.55 1.02 -1.85
CA ASP A 212 -26.88 0.81 -1.28
C ASP A 212 -27.05 -0.61 -0.72
N LYS A 213 -26.30 -1.59 -1.24
CA LYS A 213 -26.27 -2.98 -0.76
C LYS A 213 -25.47 -3.18 0.53
N THR A 214 -24.85 -2.14 1.09
CA THR A 214 -24.08 -2.22 2.34
C THR A 214 -24.92 -1.91 3.57
N THR A 215 -24.50 -2.35 4.76
CA THR A 215 -25.20 -2.03 6.01
C THR A 215 -24.96 -0.60 6.46
N LYS A 216 -25.94 0.07 7.09
CA LYS A 216 -25.83 1.49 7.50
C LYS A 216 -24.58 1.81 8.31
N ASN A 217 -24.06 0.84 9.05
CA ASN A 217 -22.88 0.98 9.90
C ASN A 217 -21.57 0.58 9.22
N SER A 218 -21.61 0.18 7.95
CA SER A 218 -20.42 -0.19 7.19
C SER A 218 -19.49 1.01 6.98
N ILE A 219 -18.19 0.78 7.09
CA ILE A 219 -17.15 1.74 6.73
C ILE A 219 -16.71 1.48 5.29
N ILE A 220 -16.76 2.51 4.45
CA ILE A 220 -16.36 2.44 3.05
C ILE A 220 -14.98 3.06 2.87
N ALA A 221 -14.00 2.26 2.48
CA ALA A 221 -12.62 2.68 2.27
C ALA A 221 -12.24 2.66 0.80
N ASP A 222 -11.35 3.58 0.41
CA ASP A 222 -10.75 3.62 -0.92
C ASP A 222 -9.24 3.84 -0.78
N ILE A 223 -8.42 3.08 -1.53
CA ILE A 223 -6.96 3.26 -1.53
C ILE A 223 -6.50 4.40 -2.44
N ILE A 224 -7.41 4.91 -3.30
CA ILE A 224 -7.11 6.01 -4.22
C ILE A 224 -6.92 7.30 -3.43
N MET A 225 -5.82 7.99 -3.74
CA MET A 225 -5.42 9.23 -3.05
C MET A 225 -5.72 10.48 -3.87
N GLN A 226 -5.69 10.33 -5.21
CA GLN A 226 -5.97 11.39 -6.16
C GLN A 226 -6.84 10.81 -7.27
N PRO A 227 -8.09 11.30 -7.43
CA PRO A 227 -8.74 12.32 -6.62
C PRO A 227 -9.01 11.87 -5.16
N LYS A 228 -9.01 12.82 -4.21
CA LYS A 228 -9.30 12.54 -2.78
C LYS A 228 -10.74 12.03 -2.59
N ASP A 229 -11.70 12.71 -3.21
CA ASP A 229 -13.12 12.37 -3.13
C ASP A 229 -13.50 11.58 -4.38
N THR A 230 -13.21 10.27 -4.37
CA THR A 230 -13.63 9.36 -5.44
C THR A 230 -15.15 9.28 -5.52
N LYS A 231 -15.68 8.85 -6.66
CA LYS A 231 -17.13 8.66 -6.85
C LYS A 231 -17.70 7.71 -5.80
N LEU A 232 -16.96 6.66 -5.43
CA LEU A 232 -17.31 5.74 -4.34
C LEU A 232 -17.49 6.46 -3.01
N LEU A 233 -16.47 7.22 -2.57
CA LEU A 233 -16.51 7.89 -1.27
C LEU A 233 -17.58 8.99 -1.21
N LYS A 234 -17.83 9.69 -2.33
CA LYS A 234 -18.94 10.65 -2.45
C LYS A 234 -20.30 9.98 -2.30
N THR A 235 -20.53 8.88 -3.01
CA THR A 235 -21.77 8.11 -2.90
C THR A 235 -21.96 7.57 -1.48
N ALA A 236 -20.91 7.02 -0.87
CA ALA A 236 -20.95 6.54 0.51
C ALA A 236 -21.32 7.62 1.52
N LYS A 237 -20.71 8.82 1.41
CA LYS A 237 -21.10 9.97 2.23
C LYS A 237 -22.57 10.36 2.04
N ASN A 238 -23.03 10.44 0.80
CA ASN A 238 -24.42 10.83 0.49
C ASN A 238 -25.44 9.84 1.05
N LEU A 239 -25.08 8.55 1.14
CA LEU A 239 -25.89 7.50 1.75
C LEU A 239 -25.65 7.36 3.27
N GLY A 240 -24.96 8.32 3.89
CA GLY A 240 -24.74 8.38 5.33
C GLY A 240 -23.73 7.38 5.88
N ARG A 241 -22.82 6.86 5.04
CA ARG A 241 -21.82 5.87 5.47
C ARG A 241 -20.56 6.54 5.98
N SER A 242 -19.93 5.91 6.96
CA SER A 242 -18.57 6.27 7.39
C SER A 242 -17.59 5.96 6.26
N ILE A 243 -16.59 6.81 6.09
CA ILE A 243 -15.61 6.64 5.00
C ILE A 243 -14.17 6.68 5.48
N HIS A 244 -13.29 6.02 4.74
CA HIS A 244 -11.84 6.05 4.96
C HIS A 244 -11.12 6.46 3.66
N TYR A 245 -10.40 7.58 3.69
CA TYR A 245 -9.69 8.12 2.53
C TYR A 245 -8.34 7.43 2.31
N GLY A 246 -7.95 7.25 1.05
CA GLY A 246 -6.68 6.63 0.68
C GLY A 246 -5.43 7.38 1.14
N LYS A 247 -5.53 8.69 1.40
CA LYS A 247 -4.39 9.50 1.89
C LYS A 247 -3.78 8.95 3.19
N TYR A 248 -4.60 8.35 4.05
CA TYR A 248 -4.14 7.82 5.33
C TYR A 248 -3.20 6.63 5.16
N MET A 249 -3.34 5.88 4.06
CA MET A 249 -2.43 4.79 3.73
C MET A 249 -0.98 5.26 3.56
N ILE A 250 -0.71 6.44 2.97
CA ILE A 250 0.65 6.99 2.87
C ILE A 250 1.04 7.73 4.14
N GLU A 251 0.15 8.55 4.69
CA GLU A 251 0.44 9.35 5.89
C GLU A 251 0.95 8.44 7.04
N SER A 252 0.35 7.26 7.19
CA SER A 252 0.68 6.28 8.23
C SER A 252 1.82 5.31 7.87
N GLN A 253 2.42 5.40 6.67
CA GLN A 253 3.66 4.68 6.36
C GLN A 253 4.90 5.36 6.95
N THR A 254 4.81 6.65 7.27
CA THR A 254 5.97 7.47 7.68
C THR A 254 6.77 6.81 8.79
N ASP A 255 6.15 6.46 9.91
CA ASP A 255 6.87 5.91 11.07
C ASP A 255 7.36 4.47 10.83
N LEU A 256 6.60 3.65 10.10
CA LEU A 256 7.04 2.31 9.67
C LEU A 256 8.32 2.40 8.86
N VAL A 257 8.38 3.37 7.94
CA VAL A 257 9.54 3.61 7.09
C VAL A 257 10.71 4.17 7.89
N GLY A 258 10.46 5.09 8.82
CA GLY A 258 11.50 5.63 9.71
C GLY A 258 12.23 4.55 10.50
N GLN A 259 11.46 3.62 11.08
CA GLN A 259 11.97 2.47 11.80
C GLN A 259 12.73 1.52 10.87
N PHE A 260 12.16 1.22 9.69
CA PHE A 260 12.82 0.38 8.69
C PHE A 260 14.15 0.96 8.23
N LEU A 261 14.22 2.27 8.01
CA LEU A 261 15.43 2.98 7.59
C LEU A 261 16.41 3.26 8.74
N GLU A 262 16.03 2.98 9.99
CA GLU A 262 16.82 3.22 11.20
C GLU A 262 17.25 4.69 11.35
N ILE A 263 16.30 5.61 11.12
CA ILE A 263 16.55 7.06 11.14
C ILE A 263 15.75 7.84 12.18
N TRP A 264 14.80 7.20 12.87
CA TRP A 264 14.21 7.68 14.13
C TRP A 264 13.47 6.56 14.85
#